data_AF-T2BPH1-F1
#
_entry.id   AF-T2BPH1-F1
#
_cell.length_a   1.000
_cell.length_b   1.000
_cell.length_c   1.000
_cell.angle_alpha   90.00
_cell.angle_beta   90.00
_cell.angle_gamma   90.00
#
_symmetry.space_group_name_H-M   'P 1'
#
loop_
_entity.id
_entity.type
_entity.pdbx_description
1 polymer ?
#
loop_
_entity_poly.entity_id
_entity_poly.type
_entity_poly.pdbx_seq_one_letter_code
_entity_poly.pdbx_strand_id
1 'polypeptide(L)'
;GGVGKTTIAKEMYNLIAKKFEGCCFLADVRESSKQNQGRLGLIMIIKAEILKSPILSVDNDHQGINLIKERLCRKKFFLVLDDVDHLDQLEKLCEKCDWFGSGSRIIITTRDKSLLTKHSVSLNYPMKEMDHDEALQLFTQHAFRSDKPIDGFEDLIEYALCYAGGLPLAL
;
A
#
# COMPACT_ATOMS: atom_id res chain seq x y z
N GLY A 1 -2.56 -9.29 -10.97
CA GLY A 1 -2.93 -7.91 -10.54
C GLY A 1 -4.39 -7.94 -10.09
N GLY A 2 -4.98 -6.83 -9.62
CA GLY A 2 -6.44 -6.75 -9.45
C GLY A 2 -7.09 -7.43 -8.22
N VAL A 3 -6.35 -8.21 -7.43
CA VAL A 3 -6.84 -8.91 -6.21
C VAL A 3 -7.12 -8.02 -4.98
N GLY A 4 -7.13 -6.69 -5.11
CA GLY A 4 -7.50 -5.81 -3.98
C GLY A 4 -6.41 -5.50 -2.93
N LYS A 5 -5.12 -5.69 -3.23
CA LYS A 5 -4.01 -5.34 -2.30
C LYS A 5 -4.06 -3.89 -1.80
N THR A 6 -4.16 -2.94 -2.73
CA THR A 6 -4.28 -1.49 -2.43
C THR A 6 -5.50 -1.21 -1.56
N THR A 7 -6.64 -1.84 -1.88
CA THR A 7 -7.89 -1.68 -1.13
C THR A 7 -7.74 -2.10 0.33
N ILE A 8 -7.19 -3.30 0.59
CA ILE A 8 -6.98 -3.79 1.96
C ILE A 8 -5.96 -2.92 2.70
N ALA A 9 -4.86 -2.52 2.04
CA ALA A 9 -3.85 -1.67 2.67
C ALA A 9 -4.42 -0.31 3.07
N LYS A 10 -5.27 0.29 2.22
CA LYS A 10 -5.97 1.54 2.50
C LYS A 10 -6.96 1.40 3.65
N GLU A 11 -7.73 0.31 3.69
CA GLU A 11 -8.69 0.08 4.77
C GLU A 11 -7.98 -0.15 6.12
N MET A 12 -6.90 -0.93 6.11
CA MET A 12 -6.03 -1.07 7.28
C MET A 12 -5.51 0.29 7.75
N TYR A 13 -5.05 1.14 6.82
CA TYR A 13 -4.61 2.48 7.16
C TYR A 13 -5.69 3.31 7.85
N ASN A 14 -6.88 3.36 7.28
CA ASN A 14 -8.00 4.09 7.87
C ASN A 14 -8.36 3.57 9.26
N LEU A 15 -8.31 2.25 9.46
CA LEU A 15 -8.69 1.58 10.71
C LEU A 15 -7.68 1.81 11.85
N ILE A 16 -6.38 1.69 11.58
CA ILE A 16 -5.36 1.61 12.63
C ILE A 16 -4.40 2.79 12.70
N ALA A 17 -4.32 3.68 11.70
CA ALA A 17 -3.36 4.78 11.68
C ALA A 17 -3.43 5.67 12.92
N LYS A 18 -4.63 5.90 13.47
CA LYS A 18 -4.86 6.71 14.69
C LYS A 18 -4.23 6.11 15.97
N LYS A 19 -3.79 4.85 15.94
CA LYS A 19 -3.12 4.16 17.07
C LYS A 19 -1.60 4.41 17.11
N PHE A 20 -1.10 5.27 16.24
CA PHE A 20 0.30 5.60 16.04
C PHE A 20 0.51 7.12 16.19
N GLU A 21 1.72 7.52 16.58
CA GLU A 21 2.08 8.93 16.79
C GLU A 21 2.37 9.66 15.46
N GLY A 22 2.59 8.90 14.40
CA GLY A 22 2.68 9.39 13.03
C GLY A 22 2.26 8.30 12.05
N CYS A 23 1.68 8.71 10.93
CA CYS A 23 1.28 7.79 9.88
C CYS A 23 1.47 8.42 8.50
N CYS A 24 1.70 7.58 7.49
CA CYS A 24 1.78 8.00 6.10
C CYS A 24 1.35 6.85 5.18
N PHE A 25 0.54 7.18 4.17
CA PHE A 25 0.18 6.27 3.09
C PHE A 25 0.79 6.79 1.79
N LEU A 26 1.78 6.07 1.25
CA LEU A 26 2.36 6.38 -0.05
C LEU A 26 1.68 5.50 -1.10
N ALA A 27 0.75 6.11 -1.84
CA ALA A 27 0.08 5.49 -2.97
C ALA A 27 1.01 5.41 -4.19
N ASP A 28 0.84 4.36 -5.01
CA ASP A 28 1.46 4.23 -6.33
C ASP A 28 2.97 4.54 -6.36
N VAL A 29 3.74 3.89 -5.47
CA VAL A 29 5.18 4.11 -5.31
C VAL A 29 5.93 3.91 -6.62
N ARG A 30 5.54 2.87 -7.39
CA ARG A 30 6.04 2.61 -8.74
C ARG A 30 5.97 3.83 -9.66
N GLU A 31 4.82 4.49 -9.75
CA GLU A 31 4.65 5.65 -10.65
C GLU A 31 5.25 6.93 -10.05
N SER A 32 5.07 7.13 -8.75
CA SER A 32 5.59 8.29 -8.01
C SER A 32 7.11 8.39 -8.06
N SER A 33 7.81 7.24 -8.10
CA SER A 33 9.26 7.17 -8.20
C SER A 33 9.79 7.68 -9.55
N LYS A 34 9.05 7.50 -10.65
CA LYS A 34 9.46 7.90 -12.00
C LYS A 34 9.39 9.40 -12.24
N GLN A 35 8.34 10.04 -11.72
CA GLN A 35 8.05 11.46 -11.98
C GLN A 35 9.03 12.41 -11.26
N ASN A 36 9.62 11.99 -10.14
CA ASN A 36 10.36 12.85 -9.22
C ASN A 36 11.87 12.52 -9.15
N GLN A 37 12.49 12.29 -10.32
CA GLN A 37 13.93 11.96 -10.45
C GLN A 37 14.37 10.73 -9.62
N GLY A 38 13.53 9.69 -9.52
CA GLY A 38 13.95 8.32 -9.17
C GLY A 38 14.43 8.06 -7.74
N ARG A 39 14.86 9.05 -6.95
CA ARG A 39 15.40 8.85 -5.60
C ARG A 39 14.98 9.94 -4.62
N LEU A 40 14.95 11.18 -5.10
CA LEU A 40 14.62 12.37 -4.31
C LEU A 40 13.12 12.46 -4.00
N GLY A 41 12.28 12.03 -4.95
CA GLY A 41 10.83 12.11 -4.84
C GLY A 41 10.23 11.41 -3.63
N LEU A 42 10.51 10.13 -3.44
CA LEU A 42 9.87 9.34 -2.37
C LEU A 42 10.25 9.83 -0.97
N ILE A 43 11.51 10.20 -0.78
CA ILE A 43 11.98 10.81 0.47
C ILE A 43 11.35 12.19 0.66
N MET A 44 11.23 13.00 -0.40
CA MET A 44 10.54 14.30 -0.32
C MET A 44 9.05 14.16 0.02
N ILE A 45 8.36 13.17 -0.53
CA ILE A 45 6.95 12.91 -0.20
C ILE A 45 6.82 12.55 1.28
N ILE A 46 7.68 11.67 1.79
CA ILE A 46 7.75 11.36 3.23
C ILE A 46 8.06 12.62 4.06
N LYS A 47 9.01 13.47 3.63
CA LYS A 47 9.32 14.73 4.30
C LYS A 47 8.08 15.62 4.41
N ALA A 48 7.33 15.80 3.32
CA ALA A 48 6.13 16.62 3.29
C ALA A 48 5.06 16.07 4.26
N GLU A 49 4.83 14.75 4.22
CA GLU A 49 3.79 14.09 5.03
C GLU A 49 4.13 14.02 6.53
N ILE A 50 5.39 13.76 6.88
CA ILE A 50 5.80 13.62 8.29
C ILE A 50 6.02 14.97 8.95
N LEU A 51 6.61 15.94 8.24
CA LEU A 51 7.16 17.12 8.88
C LEU A 51 6.14 18.25 9.03
N LYS A 52 4.99 18.22 8.32
CA LYS A 52 3.93 19.26 8.33
C LYS A 52 4.46 20.69 8.36
N SER A 53 5.66 20.88 7.84
CA SER A 53 6.44 22.10 7.96
C SER A 53 7.29 22.18 6.70
N PRO A 54 7.34 23.35 6.05
CA PRO A 54 8.26 23.59 4.95
C PRO A 54 9.65 23.69 5.57
N ILE A 55 10.24 22.56 5.93
CA ILE A 55 11.60 22.56 6.45
C ILE A 55 12.50 22.71 5.23
N LEU A 56 12.86 23.99 5.04
CA LEU A 56 14.11 24.52 4.52
C LEU A 56 14.74 23.63 3.47
N SER A 57 14.79 24.13 2.23
CA SER A 57 15.69 23.74 1.15
C SER A 57 16.96 23.04 1.66
N VAL A 58 16.88 21.75 1.97
CA VAL A 58 18.06 20.94 2.27
C VAL A 58 18.53 20.48 0.92
N ASP A 59 19.38 21.30 0.32
CA ASP A 59 20.06 21.10 -0.96
C ASP A 59 21.02 19.89 -0.95
N ASN A 60 20.99 19.08 0.11
CA ASN A 60 21.90 17.95 0.33
C ASN A 60 21.17 16.75 0.95
N ASP A 61 20.91 15.75 0.11
CA ASP A 61 20.14 14.53 0.39
C ASP A 61 20.45 13.86 1.72
N HIS A 62 21.73 13.79 2.07
CA HIS A 62 22.21 13.03 3.24
C HIS A 62 21.81 13.69 4.57
N GLN A 63 21.83 15.02 4.64
CA GLN A 63 21.43 15.74 5.86
C GLN A 63 19.93 15.60 6.10
N GLY A 64 19.13 15.63 5.03
CA GLY A 64 17.68 15.45 5.12
C GLY A 64 17.27 14.05 5.58
N ILE A 65 17.97 13.01 5.12
CA ILE A 65 17.72 11.61 5.53
C ILE A 65 18.01 11.42 7.02
N ASN A 66 19.14 11.91 7.53
CA ASN A 66 19.50 11.78 8.95
C ASN A 66 18.47 12.46 9.86
N LEU A 67 17.99 13.65 9.49
CA LEU A 67 16.95 14.35 10.26
C LEU A 67 15.61 13.60 10.30
N ILE A 68 15.23 12.95 9.20
CA ILE A 68 14.03 12.09 9.17
C ILE A 68 14.23 10.91 10.11
N LYS A 69 15.39 10.24 10.01
CA LYS A 69 15.74 9.10 10.85
C LYS A 69 15.70 9.45 12.35
N GLU A 70 16.32 10.56 12.75
CA GLU A 70 16.30 11.03 14.15
C GLU A 70 14.90 11.32 14.69
N ARG A 71 13.98 11.74 13.83
CA ARG A 71 12.59 12.02 14.21
C ARG A 71 11.74 10.76 14.27
N LEU A 72 11.89 9.89 13.28
CA LEU A 72 11.13 8.65 13.16
C LEU A 72 11.55 7.63 14.22
N CYS A 73 12.83 7.56 14.59
CA CYS A 73 13.32 6.59 15.57
C CYS A 73 12.77 6.83 17.00
N ARG A 74 12.20 8.01 17.26
CA ARG A 74 11.60 8.40 18.55
C ARG A 74 10.09 8.26 18.58
N LYS A 75 9.46 7.84 17.48
CA LYS A 75 8.00 7.76 17.36
C LYS A 75 7.55 6.38 16.92
N LYS A 76 6.42 5.95 17.46
CA LYS A 76 5.67 4.80 16.97
C LYS A 76 4.94 5.20 15.68
N PHE A 77 5.49 4.82 14.54
CA PHE A 77 5.03 5.24 13.21
C PHE A 77 4.30 4.13 12.44
N PHE A 78 3.32 4.50 11.62
CA PHE A 78 2.63 3.60 10.70
C PHE A 78 2.82 4.01 9.23
N LEU A 79 3.51 3.19 8.46
CA LEU A 79 3.81 3.49 7.05
C LEU A 79 3.17 2.43 6.14
N VAL A 80 2.52 2.88 5.07
CA VAL A 80 2.07 2.02 3.98
C VAL A 80 2.77 2.43 2.70
N LEU A 81 3.41 1.47 2.04
CA LEU A 81 4.06 1.61 0.73
C LEU A 81 3.27 0.79 -0.29
N ASP A 82 2.49 1.46 -1.15
CA ASP A 82 1.62 0.80 -2.11
C ASP A 82 2.25 0.68 -3.50
N ASP A 83 2.05 -0.47 -4.17
CA ASP A 83 2.54 -0.82 -5.51
C ASP A 83 4.06 -0.62 -5.68
N VAL A 84 4.85 -1.22 -4.78
CA VAL A 84 6.31 -1.27 -4.89
C VAL A 84 6.71 -2.32 -5.93
N ASP A 85 7.58 -1.96 -6.88
CA ASP A 85 8.04 -2.86 -7.96
C ASP A 85 9.56 -3.00 -8.08
N HIS A 86 10.34 -2.22 -7.33
CA HIS A 86 11.80 -2.31 -7.33
C HIS A 86 12.41 -2.26 -5.92
N LEU A 87 13.53 -2.95 -5.72
CA LEU A 87 14.19 -3.05 -4.42
C LEU A 87 14.76 -1.71 -3.96
N ASP A 88 15.27 -0.90 -4.89
CA ASP A 88 15.83 0.41 -4.61
C ASP A 88 14.79 1.35 -3.99
N GLN A 89 13.50 1.23 -4.34
CA GLN A 89 12.41 1.96 -3.70
C GLN A 89 12.32 1.64 -2.20
N LEU A 90 12.53 0.38 -1.81
CA LEU A 90 12.53 -0.05 -0.41
C LEU A 90 13.80 0.37 0.32
N GLU A 91 14.97 0.19 -0.31
CA GLU A 91 16.26 0.60 0.25
C GLU A 91 16.29 2.11 0.53
N LYS A 92 15.70 2.92 -0.33
CA LYS A 92 15.62 4.38 -0.17
C LYS A 92 14.74 4.83 1.00
N LEU A 93 13.72 4.04 1.36
CA LEU A 93 12.71 4.43 2.37
C LEU A 93 12.94 3.76 3.72
N CYS A 94 13.49 2.54 3.70
CA CYS A 94 13.58 1.65 4.83
C CYS A 94 14.81 0.73 4.67
N GLU A 95 16.00 1.30 4.47
CA GLU A 95 17.26 0.53 4.34
C GLU A 95 17.46 -0.43 5.54
N LYS A 96 17.05 0.00 6.74
CA LYS A 96 17.02 -0.80 7.97
C LYS A 96 15.82 -0.42 8.83
N CYS A 97 15.36 -1.37 9.65
CA CYS A 97 14.27 -1.16 10.62
C CYS A 97 14.60 -0.13 11.72
N ASP A 98 15.86 0.30 11.84
CA ASP A 98 16.32 1.27 12.85
C ASP A 98 15.89 2.71 12.57
N TRP A 99 15.21 2.96 11.44
CA TRP A 99 14.64 4.27 11.13
C TRP A 99 13.43 4.60 12.00
N PHE A 100 12.72 3.62 12.53
CA PHE A 100 11.45 3.81 13.21
C PHE A 100 11.53 3.42 14.68
N GLY A 101 10.79 4.13 15.52
CA GLY A 101 10.72 3.83 16.94
C GLY A 101 10.03 2.50 17.23
N SER A 102 10.20 2.02 18.46
CA SER A 102 9.57 0.78 18.91
C SER A 102 8.05 0.80 18.73
N GLY A 103 7.49 -0.35 18.34
CA GLY A 103 6.06 -0.51 18.08
C GLY A 103 5.59 0.01 16.72
N SER A 104 6.48 0.56 15.90
CA SER A 104 6.17 0.96 14.51
C SER A 104 5.78 -0.24 13.64
N ARG A 105 5.05 0.03 12.56
CA ARG A 105 4.58 -0.97 11.61
C ARG A 105 4.66 -0.41 10.20
N ILE A 106 5.15 -1.23 9.27
CA ILE A 106 5.28 -0.91 7.85
C ILE A 106 4.53 -1.98 7.07
N ILE A 107 3.65 -1.57 6.17
CA ILE A 107 2.97 -2.46 5.22
C ILE A 107 3.50 -2.15 3.82
N ILE A 108 3.85 -3.19 3.08
CA ILE A 108 4.30 -3.07 1.69
C ILE A 108 3.32 -3.87 0.84
N THR A 109 2.74 -3.25 -0.19
CA THR A 109 2.04 -3.99 -1.23
C THR A 109 2.94 -4.11 -2.45
N THR A 110 3.01 -5.31 -3.01
CA THR A 110 3.78 -5.57 -4.22
C THR A 110 3.15 -6.71 -5.00
N ARG A 111 3.45 -6.76 -6.30
CA ARG A 111 3.14 -7.90 -7.17
C ARG A 111 4.29 -8.91 -7.21
N ASP A 112 5.49 -8.51 -6.80
CA ASP A 112 6.69 -9.34 -6.83
C ASP A 112 7.09 -9.77 -5.41
N LYS A 113 6.80 -11.04 -5.09
CA LYS A 113 7.20 -11.66 -3.81
C LYS A 113 8.73 -11.67 -3.63
N SER A 114 9.51 -11.65 -4.70
CA SER A 114 10.98 -11.66 -4.62
C SER A 114 11.54 -10.42 -3.92
N LEU A 115 10.86 -9.27 -4.02
CA LEU A 115 11.25 -8.03 -3.34
C LEU A 115 11.16 -8.18 -1.82
N LEU A 116 10.12 -8.84 -1.32
CA LEU A 116 9.92 -9.06 0.11
C LEU A 116 11.02 -9.96 0.69
N THR A 117 11.42 -11.00 -0.06
CA THR A 117 12.52 -11.89 0.35
C THR A 117 13.85 -11.15 0.34
N LYS A 118 14.17 -10.38 -0.71
CA LYS A 118 15.43 -9.62 -0.82
C LYS A 118 15.56 -8.56 0.27
N HIS A 119 14.45 -7.90 0.62
CA HIS A 119 14.40 -6.89 1.69
C HIS A 119 14.26 -7.49 3.10
N SER A 120 14.26 -8.82 3.23
CA SER A 120 14.16 -9.53 4.52
C SER A 120 12.90 -9.16 5.33
N VAL A 121 11.76 -9.02 4.65
CA VAL A 121 10.47 -8.72 5.29
C VAL A 121 10.06 -9.86 6.22
N SER A 122 9.65 -9.52 7.44
CA SER A 122 9.39 -10.47 8.52
C SER A 122 8.10 -11.29 8.37
N LEU A 123 7.09 -10.74 7.70
CA LEU A 123 5.78 -11.36 7.53
C LEU A 123 5.24 -11.11 6.12
N ASN A 124 4.85 -12.18 5.44
CA ASN A 124 4.29 -12.12 4.09
C ASN A 124 2.86 -12.65 4.09
N TYR A 125 1.93 -11.87 3.54
CA TYR A 125 0.53 -12.27 3.37
C TYR A 125 0.18 -12.38 1.87
N PRO A 126 0.11 -13.60 1.30
CA PRO A 126 -0.33 -13.79 -0.07
C PRO A 126 -1.85 -13.57 -0.16
N MET A 127 -2.25 -12.54 -0.91
CA MET A 127 -3.65 -12.32 -1.25
C MET A 127 -4.18 -13.46 -2.10
N LYS A 128 -5.37 -13.94 -1.76
CA LYS A 128 -6.13 -14.92 -2.54
C LYS A 128 -7.15 -14.21 -3.43
N GLU A 129 -7.56 -14.90 -4.47
CA GLU A 129 -8.75 -14.54 -5.25
C GLU A 129 -9.99 -14.75 -4.39
N MET A 130 -11.07 -14.06 -4.75
CA MET A 130 -12.36 -14.21 -4.07
C MET A 130 -12.95 -15.58 -4.36
N ASP A 131 -13.62 -16.15 -3.36
CA ASP A 131 -14.47 -17.30 -3.62
C ASP A 131 -15.74 -16.90 -4.36
N HIS A 132 -16.57 -17.89 -4.71
CA HIS A 132 -17.78 -17.68 -5.50
C HIS A 132 -18.78 -16.77 -4.79
N ASP A 133 -18.98 -16.94 -3.47
CA ASP A 133 -19.93 -16.16 -2.69
C ASP A 133 -19.47 -14.70 -2.55
N GLU A 134 -18.18 -14.48 -2.28
CA GLU A 134 -17.55 -13.16 -2.23
C GLU A 134 -17.65 -12.44 -3.59
N ALA A 135 -17.38 -13.15 -4.68
CA ALA A 135 -17.47 -12.63 -6.05
C ALA A 135 -18.92 -12.28 -6.43
N LEU A 136 -19.87 -13.16 -6.11
CA LEU A 136 -21.30 -12.94 -6.33
C LEU A 136 -21.79 -11.71 -5.57
N GLN A 137 -21.40 -11.56 -4.30
CA GLN A 137 -21.74 -10.39 -3.50
C GLN A 137 -21.19 -9.11 -4.12
N LEU A 138 -19.90 -9.10 -4.48
CA LEU A 138 -19.26 -7.92 -5.06
C LEU A 138 -19.95 -7.53 -6.38
N PHE A 139 -20.15 -8.50 -7.27
CA PHE A 139 -20.82 -8.30 -8.55
C PHE A 139 -22.24 -7.75 -8.35
N THR A 140 -23.00 -8.34 -7.45
CA THR A 140 -24.39 -7.95 -7.19
C THR A 140 -24.49 -6.50 -6.69
N GLN A 141 -23.60 -6.12 -5.78
CA GLN A 141 -23.52 -4.75 -5.26
C GLN A 141 -23.10 -3.73 -6.32
N HIS A 142 -22.25 -4.13 -7.28
CA HIS A 142 -21.78 -3.22 -8.33
C HIS A 142 -22.76 -3.11 -9.50
N ALA A 143 -23.26 -4.24 -10.01
CA ALA A 143 -24.14 -4.31 -11.17
C ALA A 143 -25.57 -3.86 -10.85
N PHE A 144 -26.13 -4.30 -9.72
CA PHE A 144 -27.53 -4.07 -9.37
C PHE A 144 -27.72 -3.02 -8.27
N ARG A 145 -26.64 -2.54 -7.63
CA ARG A 145 -26.70 -1.61 -6.49
C ARG A 145 -27.58 -2.12 -5.35
N SER A 146 -27.55 -3.44 -5.15
CA SER A 146 -28.41 -4.20 -4.23
C SER A 146 -27.58 -5.31 -3.57
N ASP A 147 -28.07 -5.87 -2.48
CA ASP A 147 -27.49 -7.08 -1.85
C ASP A 147 -28.02 -8.37 -2.47
N LYS A 148 -29.00 -8.27 -3.38
CA LYS A 148 -29.60 -9.40 -4.09
C LYS A 148 -29.64 -9.16 -5.58
N PRO A 149 -29.40 -10.21 -6.39
CA PRO A 149 -29.54 -10.13 -7.83
C PRO A 149 -31.00 -9.91 -8.23
N ILE A 150 -31.21 -9.44 -9.45
CA ILE A 150 -32.54 -9.34 -10.06
C ILE A 150 -32.90 -10.72 -10.62
N ASP A 151 -34.12 -11.18 -10.33
CA ASP A 151 -34.64 -12.46 -10.83
C ASP A 151 -34.51 -12.55 -12.37
N GLY A 152 -34.06 -13.70 -12.88
CA GLY A 152 -33.91 -13.96 -14.31
C GLY A 152 -32.53 -13.62 -14.90
N PHE A 153 -31.58 -13.18 -14.08
CA PHE A 153 -30.19 -12.91 -14.49
C PHE A 153 -29.18 -13.96 -14.00
N GLU A 154 -29.64 -15.04 -13.38
CA GLU A 154 -28.80 -16.03 -12.70
C GLU A 154 -27.72 -16.61 -13.64
N ASP A 155 -28.10 -17.05 -14.84
CA ASP A 155 -27.18 -17.61 -15.83
C ASP A 155 -26.14 -16.58 -16.31
N LEU A 156 -26.54 -15.32 -16.46
CA LEU A 156 -25.64 -14.23 -16.89
C LEU A 156 -24.65 -13.85 -15.79
N ILE A 157 -25.10 -13.84 -14.54
CA ILE A 157 -24.25 -13.61 -13.37
C ILE A 157 -23.22 -14.73 -13.30
N GLU A 158 -23.64 -16.00 -13.36
CA GLU A 158 -22.73 -17.13 -13.28
C GLU A 158 -21.67 -17.10 -14.38
N TYR A 159 -22.07 -16.76 -15.62
CA TYR A 159 -21.13 -16.58 -16.72
C TYR A 159 -20.12 -15.45 -16.44
N ALA A 160 -20.57 -14.31 -15.92
CA ALA A 160 -19.70 -13.19 -15.57
C ALA A 160 -18.72 -13.56 -14.44
N LEU A 161 -19.18 -14.25 -13.39
CA LEU A 161 -18.34 -14.71 -12.28
C LEU A 161 -17.27 -15.69 -12.76
N CYS A 162 -17.67 -16.67 -13.59
CA CYS A 162 -16.75 -17.62 -14.20
C CYS A 162 -15.70 -16.92 -15.07
N TYR A 163 -16.11 -15.91 -15.84
CA TYR A 163 -15.20 -15.15 -16.69
C TYR A 163 -14.20 -14.29 -15.88
N ALA A 164 -14.66 -13.68 -14.78
CA ALA A 164 -13.81 -12.85 -13.92
C ALA A 164 -12.83 -13.67 -13.07
N GLY A 165 -13.12 -14.96 -12.82
CA GLY A 165 -12.21 -15.88 -12.16
C GLY A 165 -11.79 -15.45 -10.75
N GLY A 166 -12.71 -14.88 -9.97
CA GLY A 166 -12.46 -14.42 -8.60
C GLY A 166 -11.60 -13.15 -8.49
N LEU A 167 -11.28 -12.48 -9.60
CA LEU A 167 -10.55 -11.20 -9.58
C LEU A 167 -11.52 -10.02 -9.34
N PRO A 168 -11.42 -9.30 -8.21
CA PRO A 168 -12.29 -8.16 -7.91
C PRO A 168 -12.29 -7.06 -8.97
N LEU A 169 -11.15 -6.79 -9.59
CA LEU A 169 -11.05 -5.75 -10.62
C LEU A 169 -11.79 -6.10 -11.93
N ALA A 170 -12.11 -7.38 -12.15
CA ALA A 170 -12.83 -7.83 -13.33
C ALA A 170 -14.35 -7.88 -13.13
N LEU A 171 -14.82 -7.72 -11.88
CA LEU A 171 -16.23 -7.68 -11.48
C LEU A 171 -16.71 -6.23 -11.31
#